data_AF-A0A4D8P852-F1
#
_entry.id   AF-A0A4D8P852-F1
#
_cell.length_a   1.000
_cell.length_b   1.000
_cell.length_c   1.000
_cell.angle_alpha   90.00
_cell.angle_beta   90.00
_cell.angle_gamma   90.00
#
_symmetry.space_group_name_H-M   'P 1'
#
loop_
_entity.id
_entity.type
_entity.pdbx_description
1 polymer ?
#
loop_
_entity_poly.entity_id
_entity_poly.type
_entity_poly.pdbx_seq_one_letter_code
_entity_poly.pdbx_strand_id
1 'polypeptide(L)'
;MPHPATRTFLAALIALWAFPAAGKDPDLPPVDPPSRWHRMGPTDAESSSRCIGQLISPICTLETLLACFDHAINALCTLATGRERRFIHMEGRFKGTTLYRVVAVRRLTPRDIPRRCLNDDLEPTCKAGDVQITLSERSCWSYGCPPPYKDPVKMGTTYNLRKEGDGRWIVYEWYSPPY
;
A
#
# COMPACT_ATOMS: atom_id res chain seq x y z
N MET A 1 -59.57 -47.94 -18.55
CA MET A 1 -59.06 -47.61 -17.20
C MET A 1 -57.99 -48.64 -16.84
N PRO A 2 -56.84 -48.33 -16.21
CA PRO A 2 -55.88 -47.21 -16.29
C PRO A 2 -54.46 -47.68 -16.74
N HIS A 3 -53.57 -46.73 -17.08
CA HIS A 3 -52.15 -46.95 -17.42
C HIS A 3 -51.24 -47.08 -16.18
N PRO A 4 -50.10 -47.79 -16.25
CA PRO A 4 -48.96 -47.50 -15.38
C PRO A 4 -47.95 -46.60 -16.10
N ALA A 5 -47.83 -45.38 -15.58
CA ALA A 5 -46.93 -44.35 -16.07
C ALA A 5 -45.48 -44.63 -15.68
N THR A 6 -44.61 -44.68 -16.68
CA THR A 6 -43.15 -44.65 -16.54
C THR A 6 -42.73 -43.30 -15.97
N ARG A 7 -42.36 -43.25 -14.68
CA ARG A 7 -41.77 -42.06 -14.06
C ARG A 7 -40.27 -42.00 -14.36
N THR A 8 -39.93 -41.34 -15.45
CA THR A 8 -38.56 -40.93 -15.75
C THR A 8 -38.20 -39.76 -14.83
N PHE A 9 -37.40 -40.02 -13.80
CA PHE A 9 -36.80 -38.95 -12.99
C PHE A 9 -35.69 -38.28 -13.79
N LEU A 10 -35.99 -37.11 -14.35
CA LEU A 10 -35.00 -36.16 -14.86
C LEU A 10 -34.25 -35.56 -13.66
N ALA A 11 -33.07 -36.12 -13.35
CA ALA A 11 -32.13 -35.50 -12.44
C ALA A 11 -31.52 -34.27 -13.12
N ALA A 12 -32.08 -33.09 -12.82
CA ALA A 12 -31.49 -31.82 -13.22
C ALA A 12 -30.21 -31.57 -12.42
N LEU A 13 -29.06 -31.85 -13.03
CA LEU A 13 -27.74 -31.43 -12.55
C LEU A 13 -27.65 -29.90 -12.65
N ILE A 14 -27.97 -29.24 -11.55
CA ILE A 14 -27.68 -27.82 -11.36
C ILE A 14 -26.16 -27.70 -11.20
N ALA A 15 -25.46 -27.40 -12.30
CA ALA A 15 -24.08 -26.98 -12.25
C ALA A 15 -24.02 -25.63 -11.51
N LEU A 16 -23.70 -25.65 -10.21
CA LEU A 16 -23.30 -24.45 -9.49
C LEU A 16 -22.00 -23.96 -10.11
N TRP A 17 -22.11 -23.04 -11.08
CA TRP A 17 -21.03 -22.14 -11.40
C TRP A 17 -20.81 -21.25 -10.19
N ALA A 18 -19.92 -21.67 -9.31
CA ALA A 18 -19.30 -20.78 -8.34
C ALA A 18 -18.50 -19.75 -9.14
N PHE A 19 -19.17 -18.65 -9.53
CA PHE A 19 -18.46 -17.45 -9.91
C PHE A 19 -17.54 -17.14 -8.73
N PRO A 20 -16.21 -17.11 -8.90
CA PRO A 20 -15.36 -16.61 -7.84
C PRO A 20 -15.87 -15.21 -7.57
N ALA A 21 -16.48 -15.01 -6.39
CA ALA A 21 -16.74 -13.69 -5.88
C ALA A 21 -15.42 -12.94 -6.07
N ALA A 22 -15.42 -11.90 -6.90
CA ALA A 22 -14.23 -11.13 -7.23
C ALA A 22 -13.62 -10.68 -5.90
N GLY A 23 -12.66 -11.47 -5.41
CA GLY A 23 -12.18 -11.36 -4.05
C GLY A 23 -11.52 -10.01 -3.94
N LYS A 24 -11.90 -9.25 -2.92
CA LYS A 24 -11.17 -8.03 -2.59
C LYS A 24 -9.70 -8.42 -2.42
N ASP A 25 -8.84 -7.81 -3.23
CA ASP A 25 -7.42 -8.11 -3.25
C ASP A 25 -6.84 -7.99 -1.81
N PRO A 26 -6.35 -9.09 -1.22
CA PRO A 26 -5.99 -9.12 0.19
C PRO A 26 -4.76 -8.26 0.51
N ASP A 27 -3.94 -7.92 -0.48
CA ASP A 27 -2.76 -7.09 -0.27
C ASP A 27 -3.08 -5.59 -0.37
N LEU A 28 -4.27 -5.20 -0.84
CA LEU A 28 -4.63 -3.79 -0.98
C LEU A 28 -5.28 -3.26 0.30
N PRO A 29 -4.63 -2.34 1.04
CA PRO A 29 -5.27 -1.69 2.18
C PRO A 29 -6.51 -0.90 1.73
N PRO A 30 -7.51 -0.69 2.59
CA PRO A 30 -8.62 0.20 2.27
C PRO A 30 -8.13 1.65 2.10
N VAL A 31 -8.80 2.40 1.23
CA VAL A 31 -8.69 3.86 1.20
C VAL A 31 -9.35 4.41 2.46
N ASP A 32 -8.67 5.34 3.13
CA ASP A 32 -9.15 5.95 4.36
C ASP A 32 -10.22 7.03 4.06
N PRO A 33 -11.29 7.12 4.87
CA PRO A 33 -12.22 8.23 4.78
C PRO A 33 -11.54 9.56 5.14
N PRO A 34 -12.03 10.72 4.65
CA PRO A 34 -11.33 12.00 4.84
C PRO A 34 -11.04 12.41 6.29
N SER A 35 -11.84 11.93 7.25
CA SER A 35 -11.69 12.20 8.69
C SER A 35 -10.70 11.27 9.41
N ARG A 36 -10.27 10.17 8.78
CA ARG A 36 -9.37 9.20 9.40
C ARG A 36 -7.92 9.49 9.02
N TRP A 37 -7.12 9.79 10.02
CA TRP A 37 -5.68 9.98 9.91
C TRP A 37 -4.98 8.98 10.82
N HIS A 38 -3.99 8.29 10.25
CA HIS A 38 -3.03 7.50 11.00
C HIS A 38 -1.88 8.39 11.46
N ARG A 39 -1.20 7.95 12.51
CA ARG A 39 -0.09 8.67 13.13
C ARG A 39 1.17 7.83 13.00
N MET A 40 2.25 8.45 12.55
CA MET A 40 3.61 7.93 12.68
C MET A 40 4.40 8.89 13.56
N GLY A 41 4.74 8.43 14.76
CA GLY A 41 5.42 9.22 15.79
C GLY A 41 6.91 8.88 15.87
N PRO A 42 7.64 9.47 16.85
CA PRO A 42 9.06 9.18 17.07
C PRO A 42 9.36 7.76 17.58
N THR A 43 8.35 7.04 18.07
CA THR A 43 8.45 5.65 18.54
C THR A 43 7.24 4.82 18.14
N ASP A 44 7.35 3.49 18.13
CA ASP A 44 6.23 2.58 17.87
C ASP A 44 5.02 2.85 18.78
N ALA A 45 5.26 3.19 20.06
CA ALA A 45 4.21 3.48 21.03
C ALA A 45 3.45 4.79 20.74
N GLU A 46 4.06 5.71 19.99
CA GLU A 46 3.45 6.97 19.57
C GLU A 46 2.83 6.88 18.17
N SER A 47 2.98 5.73 17.50
CA SER A 47 2.42 5.45 16.18
C SER A 47 1.09 4.69 16.29
N SER A 48 0.23 4.87 15.29
CA SER A 48 -1.01 4.08 15.17
C SER A 48 -0.81 2.74 14.45
N SER A 49 0.34 2.56 13.80
CA SER A 49 0.72 1.30 13.15
C SER A 49 0.86 0.18 14.18
N ARG A 50 0.56 -1.05 13.75
CA ARG A 50 0.74 -2.26 14.56
C ARG A 50 1.69 -3.27 13.93
N CYS A 51 2.34 -2.91 12.82
CA CYS A 51 3.17 -3.83 12.05
C CYS A 51 4.46 -3.21 11.52
N ILE A 52 4.95 -2.17 12.19
CA ILE A 52 6.31 -1.66 11.99
C ILE A 52 7.30 -2.81 12.13
N GLY A 53 8.20 -2.95 11.17
CA GLY A 53 9.16 -4.05 11.09
C GLY A 53 8.65 -5.33 10.44
N GLN A 54 7.36 -5.39 10.04
CA GLN A 54 6.79 -6.56 9.38
C GLN A 54 6.60 -6.30 7.88
N LEU A 55 7.14 -7.19 7.04
CA LEU A 55 7.10 -7.06 5.59
C LEU A 55 6.05 -7.97 4.94
N ILE A 56 5.00 -8.31 5.68
CA ILE A 56 4.01 -9.33 5.31
C ILE A 56 2.89 -8.81 4.40
N SER A 57 2.74 -7.48 4.32
CA SER A 57 1.77 -6.81 3.45
C SER A 57 2.31 -5.48 2.95
N PRO A 58 1.79 -4.93 1.84
CA PRO A 58 2.21 -3.64 1.33
C PRO A 58 2.11 -2.51 2.36
N ILE A 59 1.02 -2.46 3.14
CA ILE A 59 0.83 -1.40 4.12
C ILE A 59 1.82 -1.53 5.29
N CYS A 60 2.11 -2.74 5.77
CA CYS A 60 3.09 -2.91 6.85
C CYS A 60 4.52 -2.57 6.42
N THR A 61 4.88 -2.93 5.18
CA THR A 61 6.15 -2.50 4.58
C THR A 61 6.21 -0.98 4.44
N LEU A 62 5.13 -0.33 4.01
CA LEU A 62 5.07 1.13 3.91
C LEU A 62 5.15 1.81 5.27
N GLU A 63 4.41 1.34 6.27
CA GLU A 63 4.50 1.85 7.64
C GLU A 63 5.90 1.66 8.23
N THR A 64 6.58 0.57 7.91
CA THR A 64 7.99 0.35 8.28
C THR A 64 8.92 1.38 7.63
N LEU A 65 8.66 1.77 6.37
CA LEU A 65 9.41 2.84 5.72
C LEU A 65 9.14 4.21 6.36
N LEU A 66 7.88 4.55 6.64
CA LEU A 66 7.53 5.79 7.33
C LEU A 66 8.19 5.86 8.71
N ALA A 67 8.12 4.77 9.47
CA ALA A 67 8.80 4.59 10.75
C ALA A 67 10.32 4.80 10.63
N CYS A 68 10.96 4.40 9.53
CA CYS A 68 12.38 4.73 9.34
C CYS A 68 12.64 6.24 9.41
N PHE A 69 11.78 7.04 8.75
CA PHE A 69 11.94 8.49 8.71
C PHE A 69 11.63 9.13 10.07
N ASP A 70 10.49 8.78 10.67
CA ASP A 70 10.03 9.43 11.91
C ASP A 70 10.74 8.90 13.16
N HIS A 71 11.14 7.62 13.21
CA HIS A 71 11.96 7.06 14.29
C HIS A 71 13.47 7.32 14.11
N ALA A 72 13.89 7.75 12.92
CA ALA A 72 15.29 7.93 12.53
C ALA A 72 16.15 6.66 12.66
N ILE A 73 15.58 5.49 12.32
CA ILE A 73 16.26 4.19 12.42
C ILE A 73 16.59 3.66 11.02
N ASN A 74 17.84 3.83 10.56
CA ASN A 74 18.29 3.37 9.23
C ASN A 74 18.06 1.87 8.98
N ALA A 75 18.09 1.04 10.03
CA ALA A 75 17.79 -0.39 9.91
C ALA A 75 16.37 -0.65 9.36
N LEU A 76 15.39 0.20 9.70
CA LEU A 76 14.02 0.10 9.17
C LEU A 76 13.97 0.49 7.69
N CYS A 77 14.77 1.46 7.24
CA CYS A 77 14.87 1.79 5.82
C CYS A 77 15.45 0.63 5.01
N THR A 78 16.53 0.03 5.51
CA THR A 78 17.15 -1.15 4.87
C THR A 78 16.16 -2.30 4.82
N LEU A 79 15.42 -2.53 5.90
CA LEU A 79 14.40 -3.57 5.97
C LEU A 79 13.27 -3.33 4.94
N ALA A 80 12.67 -2.13 4.93
CA ALA A 80 11.54 -1.84 4.06
C ALA A 80 11.89 -1.73 2.58
N THR A 81 13.14 -1.40 2.23
CA THR A 81 13.55 -1.18 0.84
C THR A 81 14.43 -2.28 0.26
N GLY A 82 14.93 -3.21 1.09
CA GLY A 82 15.84 -4.27 0.67
C GLY A 82 17.24 -3.79 0.27
N ARG A 83 17.58 -2.52 0.50
CA ARG A 83 18.88 -1.91 0.15
C ARG A 83 19.39 -1.02 1.28
N GLU A 84 20.70 -0.96 1.44
CA GLU A 84 21.30 -0.06 2.43
C GLU A 84 20.95 1.39 2.09
N ARG A 85 20.28 2.06 3.02
CA ARG A 85 19.84 3.45 2.93
C ARG A 85 20.33 4.16 4.18
N ARG A 86 21.39 4.96 4.05
CA ARG A 86 21.91 5.79 5.15
C ARG A 86 21.43 7.21 4.97
N PHE A 87 20.63 7.68 5.92
CA PHE A 87 20.27 9.09 5.98
C PHE A 87 21.02 9.73 7.15
N ILE A 88 22.17 10.33 6.83
CA ILE A 88 23.12 10.94 7.77
C ILE A 88 22.49 12.07 8.62
N HIS A 89 21.33 12.61 8.19
CA HIS A 89 20.68 13.77 8.80
C HIS A 89 19.41 13.46 9.60
N MET A 90 19.10 12.17 9.86
CA MET A 90 17.89 11.81 10.60
C MET A 90 18.08 11.75 12.12
N GLU A 91 19.31 11.61 12.62
CA GLU A 91 19.57 11.56 14.06
C GLU A 91 19.20 12.89 14.75
N GLY A 92 18.07 12.87 15.46
CA GLY A 92 17.69 13.89 16.45
C GLY A 92 17.11 15.21 15.94
N ARG A 93 17.01 15.47 14.62
CA ARG A 93 16.56 16.78 14.09
C ARG A 93 15.12 16.87 13.59
N PHE A 94 14.38 15.76 13.56
CA PHE A 94 13.01 15.74 13.06
C PHE A 94 12.08 15.02 14.04
N LYS A 95 11.90 15.58 15.25
CA LYS A 95 10.82 15.16 16.17
C LYS A 95 9.46 15.69 15.68
N GLY A 96 9.18 15.51 14.40
CA GLY A 96 7.86 15.72 13.84
C GLY A 96 7.00 14.48 14.09
N THR A 97 5.69 14.65 14.04
CA THR A 97 4.78 13.51 13.86
C THR A 97 4.24 13.60 12.47
N THR A 98 4.32 12.52 11.69
CA THR A 98 3.64 12.46 10.40
C THR A 98 2.22 11.98 10.61
N LEU A 99 1.24 12.77 10.17
CA LEU A 99 -0.12 12.28 9.98
C LEU A 99 -0.28 11.85 8.53
N TYR A 100 -0.78 10.65 8.31
CA TYR A 100 -0.98 10.14 6.95
C TYR A 100 -2.34 9.46 6.79
N ARG A 101 -2.78 9.34 5.55
CA ARG A 101 -3.96 8.57 5.16
C ARG A 101 -3.75 7.95 3.77
N VAL A 102 -4.27 6.75 3.57
CA VAL A 102 -4.30 6.09 2.25
C VAL A 102 -5.39 6.74 1.42
N VAL A 103 -5.03 7.36 0.29
CA VAL A 103 -5.99 8.10 -0.57
C VAL A 103 -6.20 7.45 -1.93
N ALA A 104 -5.26 6.61 -2.37
CA ALA A 104 -5.43 5.74 -3.52
C ALA A 104 -4.61 4.47 -3.34
N VAL A 105 -5.11 3.37 -3.88
CA VAL A 105 -4.47 2.06 -3.84
C VAL A 105 -4.82 1.31 -5.12
N ARG A 106 -3.85 0.64 -5.71
CA ARG A 106 -4.10 -0.27 -6.84
C ARG A 106 -2.99 -1.28 -7.01
N ARG A 107 -3.33 -2.41 -7.63
CA ARG A 107 -2.35 -3.34 -8.19
C ARG A 107 -2.17 -3.05 -9.66
N LEU A 108 -0.92 -3.01 -10.11
CA LEU A 108 -0.59 -2.87 -11.53
C LEU A 108 -0.89 -4.16 -12.28
N THR A 109 -1.53 -4.01 -13.41
CA THR A 109 -1.72 -5.03 -14.46
C THR A 109 -0.84 -4.68 -15.66
N PRO A 110 -0.67 -5.58 -16.64
CA PRO A 110 0.07 -5.25 -17.85
C PRO A 110 -0.50 -4.06 -18.65
N ARG A 111 -1.77 -3.71 -18.45
CA ARG A 111 -2.47 -2.66 -19.24
C ARG A 111 -2.40 -1.26 -18.61
N ASP A 112 -2.02 -1.14 -17.34
CA ASP A 112 -2.08 0.11 -16.55
C ASP A 112 -0.74 0.43 -15.87
N ILE A 113 0.37 -0.01 -16.48
CA ILE A 113 1.71 0.43 -16.11
C ILE A 113 1.84 1.93 -16.47
N PRO A 114 2.06 2.82 -15.49
CA PRO A 114 2.21 4.25 -15.77
C PRO A 114 3.41 4.54 -16.64
N ARG A 115 3.32 5.59 -17.48
CA ARG A 115 4.49 6.13 -18.20
C ARG A 115 5.64 6.51 -17.28
N ARG A 116 5.36 6.98 -16.07
CA ARG A 116 6.38 7.31 -15.05
C ARG A 116 7.11 6.09 -14.49
N CYS A 117 6.63 4.88 -14.77
CA CYS A 117 7.33 3.65 -14.47
C CYS A 117 8.24 3.22 -15.62
N LEU A 118 8.45 4.05 -16.64
CA LEU A 118 9.36 3.75 -17.73
C LEU A 118 10.71 4.41 -17.45
N ASN A 119 11.81 3.71 -17.69
CA ASN A 119 13.15 4.31 -17.71
C ASN A 119 13.36 5.11 -19.02
N ASP A 120 14.57 5.65 -19.20
CA ASP A 120 14.93 6.44 -20.39
C ASP A 120 14.82 5.64 -21.70
N ASP A 121 14.95 4.31 -21.62
CA ASP A 121 14.81 3.37 -22.75
C ASP A 121 13.36 2.90 -22.97
N LEU A 122 12.38 3.50 -22.28
CA LEU A 122 10.97 3.13 -22.28
C LEU A 122 10.67 1.72 -21.75
N GLU A 123 11.61 1.11 -21.02
CA GLU A 123 11.40 -0.16 -20.33
C GLU A 123 10.72 0.04 -18.97
N PRO A 124 9.71 -0.76 -18.64
CA PRO A 124 8.97 -0.60 -17.39
C PRO A 124 9.77 -1.10 -16.17
N THR A 125 10.11 -0.18 -15.26
CA THR A 125 10.69 -0.45 -13.94
C THR A 125 9.67 -1.09 -12.99
N CYS A 126 8.40 -0.69 -13.15
CA CYS A 126 7.25 -1.33 -12.50
C CYS A 126 6.82 -2.58 -13.29
N LYS A 127 6.29 -3.58 -12.59
CA LYS A 127 5.84 -4.86 -13.16
C LYS A 127 4.37 -5.09 -12.84
N ALA A 128 3.71 -5.89 -13.66
CA ALA A 128 2.40 -6.42 -13.31
C ALA A 128 2.50 -7.18 -11.97
N GLY A 129 1.55 -6.95 -11.08
CA GLY A 129 1.56 -7.48 -9.72
C GLY A 129 2.08 -6.50 -8.66
N ASP A 130 2.87 -5.49 -9.03
CA ASP A 130 3.31 -4.46 -8.10
C ASP A 130 2.11 -3.67 -7.55
N VAL A 131 2.22 -3.18 -6.32
CA VAL A 131 1.18 -2.41 -5.65
C VAL A 131 1.60 -0.95 -5.56
N GLN A 132 0.69 -0.05 -5.90
CA GLN A 132 0.83 1.38 -5.67
C GLN A 132 -0.07 1.83 -4.53
N ILE A 133 0.52 2.54 -3.57
CA ILE A 133 -0.22 3.19 -2.48
C ILE A 133 0.12 4.68 -2.52
N THR A 134 -0.90 5.52 -2.62
CA THR A 134 -0.75 6.97 -2.51
C THR A 134 -1.19 7.41 -1.12
N LEU A 135 -0.29 8.10 -0.42
CA LEU A 135 -0.55 8.70 0.87
C LEU A 135 -0.74 10.21 0.73
N SER A 136 -1.71 10.73 1.47
CA SER A 136 -1.73 12.15 1.81
C SER A 136 -1.08 12.31 3.17
N GLU A 137 0.03 13.03 3.22
CA GLU A 137 0.87 13.18 4.41
C GLU A 137 0.89 14.62 4.89
N ARG A 138 1.07 14.80 6.21
CA ARG A 138 1.20 16.09 6.88
C ARG A 138 2.25 15.95 7.97
N SER A 139 3.39 16.61 7.79
CA SER A 139 4.40 16.69 8.84
C SER A 139 3.96 17.72 9.88
N CYS A 140 3.65 17.24 11.08
CA CYS A 140 3.25 18.07 12.20
C CYS A 140 4.44 18.44 13.07
N TRP A 141 4.43 19.68 13.55
CA TRP A 141 5.46 20.26 14.38
C TRP A 141 4.86 20.83 15.68
N SER A 142 5.69 21.42 16.53
CA SER A 142 5.24 22.05 17.78
C SER A 142 4.16 23.12 17.59
N TYR A 143 4.14 23.80 16.43
CA TYR A 143 3.15 24.82 16.07
C TYR A 143 1.92 24.27 15.32
N GLY A 144 1.79 22.94 15.22
CA GLY A 144 0.65 22.26 14.62
C GLY A 144 0.95 21.57 13.28
N CYS A 145 -0.11 21.22 12.57
CA CYS A 145 -0.05 20.48 11.31
C CYS A 145 -0.52 21.36 10.14
N PRO A 146 0.17 21.38 8.98
CA PRO A 146 -0.29 22.11 7.79
C PRO A 146 -1.68 21.60 7.37
N PRO A 147 -2.55 22.38 6.71
CA PRO A 147 -3.85 21.88 6.25
C PRO A 147 -3.68 20.70 5.27
N PRO A 148 -4.67 19.79 5.15
CA PRO A 148 -4.62 18.73 4.14
C PRO A 148 -4.66 19.30 2.72
N TYR A 149 -4.08 18.58 1.77
CA TYR A 149 -4.18 18.93 0.35
C TYR A 149 -5.64 18.97 -0.12
N LYS A 150 -5.94 19.93 -1.00
CA LYS A 150 -7.26 20.04 -1.67
C LYS A 150 -7.55 18.83 -2.55
N ASP A 151 -6.55 18.36 -3.30
CA ASP A 151 -6.59 17.13 -4.10
C ASP A 151 -5.50 16.18 -3.60
N PRO A 152 -5.81 15.32 -2.61
CA PRO A 152 -4.82 14.45 -1.99
C PRO A 152 -4.36 13.32 -2.91
N VAL A 153 -5.13 12.95 -3.94
CA VAL A 153 -4.73 11.90 -4.89
C VAL A 153 -3.65 12.44 -5.82
N LYS A 154 -3.82 13.69 -6.28
CA LYS A 154 -2.84 14.35 -7.15
C LYS A 154 -1.60 14.84 -6.40
N MET A 155 -1.78 15.32 -5.17
CA MET A 155 -0.71 15.94 -4.37
C MET A 155 -0.06 14.96 -3.37
N GLY A 156 -0.56 13.74 -3.26
CA GLY A 156 -0.04 12.73 -2.36
C GLY A 156 1.24 12.06 -2.87
N THR A 157 2.02 11.51 -1.96
CA THR A 157 3.20 10.71 -2.28
C THR A 157 2.77 9.31 -2.66
N THR A 158 3.21 8.85 -3.82
CA THR A 158 2.89 7.50 -4.32
C THR A 158 4.09 6.58 -4.15
N TYR A 159 3.89 5.51 -3.40
CA TYR A 159 4.85 4.46 -3.13
C TYR A 159 4.58 3.26 -4.03
N ASN A 160 5.64 2.71 -4.62
CA ASN A 160 5.60 1.50 -5.43
C ASN A 160 6.21 0.34 -4.62
N LEU A 161 5.43 -0.72 -4.49
CA LEU A 161 5.77 -1.89 -3.68
C LEU A 161 5.77 -3.16 -4.51
N ARG A 162 6.74 -4.03 -4.23
CA ARG A 162 6.90 -5.32 -4.91
C ARG A 162 6.95 -6.45 -3.89
N LYS A 163 6.32 -7.57 -4.25
CA LYS A 163 6.46 -8.83 -3.51
C LYS A 163 7.66 -9.59 -4.06
N GLU A 164 8.61 -9.89 -3.19
CA GLU A 164 9.80 -10.68 -3.49
C GLU A 164 9.48 -12.19 -3.50
N GLY A 165 10.40 -13.00 -4.04
CA GLY A 165 10.22 -14.44 -4.17
C GLY A 165 10.06 -15.19 -2.83
N ASP A 166 10.53 -14.59 -1.73
CA ASP A 166 10.37 -15.10 -0.36
C ASP A 166 9.04 -14.66 0.30
N GLY A 167 8.19 -13.97 -0.45
CA GLY A 167 6.88 -13.50 0.00
C GLY A 167 6.89 -12.17 0.75
N ARG A 168 8.06 -11.59 1.05
CA ARG A 168 8.16 -10.27 1.69
C ARG A 168 7.85 -9.15 0.70
N TRP A 169 7.33 -8.04 1.21
CA TRP A 169 7.09 -6.83 0.45
C TRP A 169 8.22 -5.82 0.66
N ILE A 170 8.64 -5.15 -0.41
CA ILE A 170 9.61 -4.04 -0.38
C ILE A 170 9.03 -2.78 -1.03
N VAL A 171 9.43 -1.61 -0.54
CA VAL A 171 9.28 -0.33 -1.25
C VAL A 171 10.52 -0.12 -2.13
N TYR A 172 10.38 -0.24 -3.44
CA TYR A 172 11.50 -0.06 -4.36
C TYR A 172 11.62 1.39 -4.86
N GLU A 173 10.52 2.14 -4.86
CA GLU A 173 10.44 3.50 -5.36
C GLU A 173 9.28 4.27 -4.73
N TRP A 174 9.42 5.59 -4.62
CA TRP A 174 8.31 6.49 -4.29
C TRP A 174 8.50 7.83 -4.99
N TYR A 175 7.39 8.55 -5.18
CA TYR A 175 7.36 9.85 -5.83
C TYR A 175 6.44 10.79 -5.09
N SER A 176 6.95 11.96 -4.75
CA SER A 176 6.17 13.09 -4.29
C SER A 176 6.04 14.09 -5.45
N PRO A 177 4.83 14.60 -5.74
CA PRO A 177 4.68 15.69 -6.69
C PRO A 177 5.46 16.93 -6.22
N PRO A 178 5.96 17.77 -7.15
CA PRO A 178 6.60 19.02 -6.78
C PRO A 178 5.60 19.92 -6.05
N TYR A 179 6.06 20.56 -4.97
CA TYR A 179 5.31 21.51 -4.15
C TYR A 179 5.01 22.82 -4.88
#